data_AF-A0A6G9J0Q3-F1
#
_entry.id   AF-A0A6G9J0Q3-F1
#
_cell.length_a   1.000
_cell.length_b   1.000
_cell.length_c   1.000
_cell.angle_alpha   90.00
_cell.angle_beta   90.00
_cell.angle_gamma   90.00
#
_symmetry.space_group_name_H-M   'P 1'
#
loop_
_entity.id
_entity.type
_entity.pdbx_description
1 polymer ?
#
loop_
_entity_poly.entity_id
_entity_poly.type
_entity_poly.pdbx_seq_one_letter_code
_entity_poly.pdbx_strand_id
1 'polypeptide(L)'
;MIAEVYEFIKKHELLAPNSTVIVGVSGGPDSLALLHFFWSIRQEWNITLIAAHVDHMFRGKQSEEDMNFVKHFCAARGIICEAVQMDVPAFQRESKLGVQEAARQCRYRFFGELMKKYKAHYLALGHHGDDQVETILMRLVRGSTSKGYAGIPAKRPFYGGYIIRPFLAISRADIDAYCRQHQITPRHDASNDKDDYTRNRFRHHVIPFLKKENPRLHERFQSYSEMVMEDELFLEELAKDAMNKVMEKQHDTVALKIEPFQAMPKPLQRRGIQLILNYLYKDIPSSLSSVHIHNIFTFLNRDHPSGRLDFPHGLKVIRSYDRCLFTFREEKEDISYAFELDIPAVLPLPNNHVIISEFWEHYPKEQKGNDVFIIDPEAVRLPLRVRTRRAGDRMTLKGTKGTKKIKEIFIEAKIPLYERDRWPIVEDAQGNILWVPKLKKSNFEATNVTKASYIVLHYKEQ
;
A
#
# COMPACT_ATOMS: atom_id res chain seq x y z
N MET A 1 33.17 15.93 -18.08
CA MET A 1 33.01 15.07 -16.87
C MET A 1 33.23 15.76 -15.53
N ILE A 2 34.46 16.01 -15.03
CA ILE A 2 34.66 16.46 -13.62
C ILE A 2 33.83 17.71 -13.27
N ALA A 3 33.89 18.74 -14.11
CA ALA A 3 33.14 19.98 -13.91
C ALA A 3 31.61 19.75 -13.90
N GLU A 4 31.08 18.95 -14.81
CA GLU A 4 29.65 18.61 -14.86
C GLU A 4 29.19 17.85 -13.61
N VAL A 5 29.99 16.89 -13.14
CA VAL A 5 29.68 16.15 -11.90
C VAL A 5 29.73 17.09 -10.69
N TYR A 6 30.67 18.04 -10.65
CA TYR A 6 30.73 19.04 -9.59
C TYR A 6 29.49 19.94 -9.57
N GLU A 7 29.08 20.46 -10.73
CA GLU A 7 27.87 21.29 -10.82
C GLU A 7 26.62 20.51 -10.44
N PHE A 8 26.55 19.22 -10.81
CA PHE A 8 25.46 18.35 -10.38
C PHE A 8 25.47 18.08 -8.86
N ILE A 9 26.64 17.89 -8.26
CA ILE A 9 26.79 17.74 -6.81
C ILE A 9 26.29 18.97 -6.08
N LYS A 10 26.65 20.18 -6.55
CA LYS A 10 26.19 21.44 -5.96
C LYS A 10 24.68 21.62 -6.13
N LYS A 11 24.17 21.47 -7.36
CA LYS A 11 22.75 21.64 -7.69
C LYS A 11 21.83 20.77 -6.84
N HIS A 12 22.24 19.52 -6.56
CA HIS A 12 21.42 18.56 -5.83
C HIS A 12 21.89 18.33 -4.38
N GLU A 13 22.82 19.14 -3.88
CA GLU A 13 23.39 19.04 -2.54
C GLU A 13 23.80 17.59 -2.19
N LEU A 14 24.49 16.93 -3.12
CA LEU A 14 24.82 15.50 -3.00
C LEU A 14 25.98 15.25 -2.03
N LEU A 15 26.77 16.27 -1.72
CA LEU A 15 27.97 16.13 -0.92
C LEU A 15 28.21 17.39 -0.11
N ALA A 16 28.58 17.21 1.15
CA ALA A 16 29.05 18.27 2.02
C ALA A 16 30.53 18.07 2.34
N PRO A 17 31.30 19.14 2.61
CA PRO A 17 32.66 19.04 3.13
C PRO A 17 32.71 18.28 4.46
N ASN A 18 33.87 17.73 4.81
CA ASN A 18 34.09 16.97 6.06
C ASN A 18 33.18 15.73 6.21
N SER A 19 32.76 15.14 5.09
CA SER A 19 31.84 14.00 5.08
C SER A 19 32.57 12.67 4.94
N THR A 20 31.94 11.63 5.46
CA THR A 20 32.36 10.24 5.23
C THR A 20 31.51 9.63 4.13
N VAL A 21 32.15 9.19 3.05
CA VAL A 21 31.51 8.66 1.84
C VAL A 21 31.92 7.22 1.63
N ILE A 22 30.93 6.34 1.55
CA ILE A 22 31.09 4.96 1.12
C ILE A 22 30.78 4.88 -0.37
N VAL A 23 31.64 4.30 -1.18
CA VAL A 23 31.40 4.08 -2.62
C VAL A 23 31.17 2.60 -2.86
N GLY A 24 30.03 2.24 -3.46
CA GLY A 24 29.76 0.86 -3.88
C GLY A 24 30.52 0.50 -5.15
N VAL A 25 31.45 -0.46 -5.06
CA VAL A 25 32.37 -0.83 -6.15
C VAL A 25 32.10 -2.25 -6.64
N SER A 26 31.71 -2.41 -7.91
CA SER A 26 31.51 -3.73 -8.53
C SER A 26 32.74 -4.22 -9.30
N GLY A 27 33.75 -3.37 -9.51
CA GLY A 27 34.91 -3.66 -10.36
C GLY A 27 34.70 -3.28 -11.84
N GLY A 28 33.49 -2.85 -12.21
CA GLY A 28 33.18 -2.31 -13.52
C GLY A 28 33.57 -0.82 -13.67
N PRO A 29 33.58 -0.32 -14.92
CA PRO A 29 34.02 1.03 -15.29
C PRO A 29 33.35 2.14 -14.47
N ASP A 30 32.02 2.11 -14.36
CA ASP A 30 31.26 3.17 -13.69
C ASP A 30 31.64 3.29 -12.22
N SER A 31 31.79 2.14 -11.56
CA SER A 31 32.07 2.07 -10.14
C SER A 31 33.51 2.45 -9.79
N LEU A 32 34.47 2.10 -10.66
CA LEU A 32 35.88 2.49 -10.50
C LEU A 32 36.11 3.96 -10.84
N ALA A 33 35.47 4.46 -11.90
CA ALA A 33 35.48 5.88 -12.22
C ALA A 33 34.90 6.70 -11.08
N LEU A 34 33.82 6.24 -10.45
CA LEU A 34 33.22 6.90 -9.29
C LEU A 34 34.16 6.92 -8.09
N LEU A 35 34.77 5.77 -7.77
CA LEU A 35 35.75 5.68 -6.69
C LEU A 35 36.93 6.61 -6.93
N HIS A 36 37.47 6.62 -8.16
CA HIS A 36 38.57 7.47 -8.55
C HIS A 36 38.20 8.96 -8.49
N PHE A 37 37.01 9.33 -8.95
CA PHE A 37 36.50 10.70 -8.86
C PHE A 37 36.48 11.17 -7.40
N PHE A 38 35.84 10.42 -6.48
CA PHE A 38 35.83 10.78 -5.06
C PHE A 38 37.23 10.82 -4.46
N TRP A 39 38.11 9.91 -4.87
CA TRP A 39 39.51 9.94 -4.44
C TRP A 39 40.20 11.22 -4.91
N SER A 40 40.01 11.66 -6.15
CA SER A 40 40.65 12.87 -6.69
C SER A 40 40.23 14.15 -5.96
N ILE A 41 38.98 14.23 -5.50
CA ILE A 41 38.42 15.44 -4.85
C ILE A 41 38.54 15.41 -3.32
N ARG A 42 39.00 14.28 -2.74
CA ARG A 42 38.94 14.02 -1.30
C ARG A 42 39.66 15.05 -0.45
N GLN A 43 40.77 15.61 -0.94
CA GLN A 43 41.57 16.58 -0.18
C GLN A 43 40.88 17.94 -0.16
N GLU A 44 40.37 18.39 -1.31
CA GLU A 44 39.65 19.66 -1.46
C GLU A 44 38.38 19.68 -0.59
N TRP A 45 37.68 18.56 -0.47
CA TRP A 45 36.41 18.45 0.27
C TRP A 45 36.54 17.83 1.67
N ASN A 46 37.77 17.51 2.08
CA ASN A 46 38.08 16.78 3.31
C ASN A 46 37.19 15.52 3.52
N ILE A 47 37.17 14.64 2.52
CA ILE A 47 36.32 13.44 2.49
C ILE A 47 37.07 12.26 3.10
N THR A 48 36.43 11.58 4.04
CA THR A 48 36.83 10.21 4.43
C THR A 48 36.21 9.21 3.47
N LEU A 49 37.04 8.57 2.64
CA LEU A 49 36.60 7.71 1.55
C LEU A 49 36.76 6.23 1.89
N ILE A 50 35.67 5.47 1.76
CA ILE A 50 35.63 4.02 1.97
C ILE A 50 35.06 3.35 0.71
N ALA A 51 35.74 2.33 0.20
CA ALA A 51 35.22 1.48 -0.86
C ALA A 51 34.46 0.28 -0.25
N ALA A 52 33.31 -0.06 -0.81
CA ALA A 52 32.49 -1.19 -0.40
C ALA A 52 32.24 -2.12 -1.59
N HIS A 53 32.77 -3.34 -1.53
CA HIS A 53 32.59 -4.38 -2.54
C HIS A 53 31.74 -5.52 -2.01
N VAL A 54 30.81 -6.02 -2.82
CA VAL A 54 29.99 -7.18 -2.49
C VAL A 54 30.19 -8.22 -3.58
N ASP A 55 30.75 -9.35 -3.18
CA ASP A 55 30.85 -10.53 -4.00
C ASP A 55 29.61 -11.41 -3.75
N HIS A 56 28.85 -11.68 -4.81
CA HIS A 56 27.61 -12.46 -4.75
C HIS A 56 27.82 -13.98 -4.94
N MET A 57 29.08 -14.44 -5.05
CA MET A 57 29.51 -15.85 -5.19
C MET A 57 28.93 -16.61 -6.39
N PHE A 58 28.31 -15.94 -7.37
CA PHE A 58 27.70 -16.60 -8.54
C PHE A 58 28.71 -17.17 -9.55
N ARG A 59 29.95 -16.67 -9.57
CA ARG A 59 30.95 -16.99 -10.61
C ARG A 59 32.23 -17.64 -10.07
N GLY A 60 32.20 -18.13 -8.83
CA GLY A 60 33.35 -18.79 -8.18
C GLY A 60 34.63 -17.97 -8.29
N LYS A 61 35.64 -18.50 -9.00
CA LYS A 61 36.99 -17.92 -9.10
C LYS A 61 37.04 -16.51 -9.71
N GLN A 62 36.17 -16.19 -10.69
CA GLN A 62 36.13 -14.84 -11.27
C GLN A 62 35.70 -13.77 -10.25
N SER A 63 34.78 -14.13 -9.35
CA SER A 63 34.30 -13.28 -8.26
C SER A 63 35.40 -12.95 -7.25
N GLU A 64 36.21 -13.95 -6.91
CA GLU A 64 37.36 -13.77 -6.01
C GLU A 64 38.42 -12.86 -6.63
N GLU A 65 38.67 -13.01 -7.93
CA GLU A 65 39.58 -12.13 -8.65
C GLU A 65 39.08 -10.68 -8.75
N ASP A 66 37.76 -10.47 -8.94
CA ASP A 66 37.14 -9.14 -8.93
C ASP A 66 37.33 -8.45 -7.57
N MET A 67 37.10 -9.19 -6.48
CA MET A 67 37.34 -8.71 -5.12
C MET A 67 38.80 -8.33 -4.90
N ASN A 68 39.74 -9.19 -5.30
CA ASN A 68 41.17 -8.95 -5.15
C ASN A 68 41.65 -7.75 -5.98
N PHE A 69 41.10 -7.59 -7.18
CA PHE A 69 41.37 -6.43 -8.03
C PHE A 69 40.94 -5.13 -7.36
N VAL A 70 39.73 -5.06 -6.79
CA VAL A 70 39.25 -3.86 -6.07
C VAL A 70 40.10 -3.59 -4.83
N LYS A 71 40.45 -4.62 -4.05
CA LYS A 71 41.35 -4.48 -2.89
C LYS A 71 42.69 -3.90 -3.29
N HIS A 72 43.30 -4.39 -4.37
CA HIS A 72 44.57 -3.88 -4.87
C HIS A 72 44.45 -2.42 -5.34
N PHE A 73 43.39 -2.08 -6.09
CA PHE A 73 43.13 -0.72 -6.54
C PHE A 73 43.02 0.28 -5.38
N CYS A 74 42.35 -0.13 -4.29
CA CYS A 74 42.22 0.65 -3.07
C CYS A 74 43.52 0.77 -2.29
N ALA A 75 44.26 -0.33 -2.12
CA ALA A 75 45.52 -0.37 -1.39
C ALA A 75 46.56 0.57 -2.02
N ALA A 76 46.68 0.55 -3.35
CA ALA A 76 47.58 1.43 -4.10
C ALA A 76 47.28 2.94 -3.92
N ARG A 77 46.09 3.28 -3.41
CA ARG A 77 45.59 4.65 -3.26
C ARG A 77 45.34 5.06 -1.81
N GLY A 78 45.65 4.19 -0.85
CA GLY A 78 45.39 4.40 0.57
C GLY A 78 43.90 4.50 0.93
N ILE A 79 43.03 3.80 0.18
CA ILE A 79 41.58 3.79 0.42
C ILE A 79 41.20 2.58 1.26
N ILE A 80 40.39 2.79 2.31
CA ILE A 80 39.82 1.69 3.10
C ILE A 80 38.88 0.87 2.21
N CYS A 81 39.10 -0.45 2.13
CA CYS A 81 38.29 -1.34 1.29
C CYS A 81 37.60 -2.39 2.16
N GLU A 82 36.28 -2.31 2.24
CA GLU A 82 35.40 -3.27 2.89
C GLU A 82 34.82 -4.20 1.84
N ALA A 83 35.16 -5.48 1.92
CA ALA A 83 34.67 -6.49 0.99
C ALA A 83 34.03 -7.64 1.75
N VAL A 84 32.84 -8.06 1.31
CA VAL A 84 32.13 -9.22 1.86
C VAL A 84 31.77 -10.19 0.74
N GLN A 85 31.87 -11.49 1.02
CA GLN A 85 31.29 -12.53 0.19
C GLN A 85 29.93 -12.92 0.78
N MET A 86 28.90 -12.94 -0.06
CA MET A 86 27.54 -13.30 0.34
C MET A 86 27.04 -14.46 -0.50
N ASP A 87 26.63 -15.54 0.16
CA ASP A 87 25.94 -16.67 -0.46
C ASP A 87 24.49 -16.28 -0.76
N VAL A 88 24.31 -15.54 -1.86
CA VAL A 88 22.99 -15.16 -2.37
C VAL A 88 22.12 -16.40 -2.69
N PRO A 89 22.64 -17.51 -3.24
CA PRO A 89 21.87 -18.75 -3.40
C PRO A 89 21.27 -19.30 -2.11
N ALA A 90 22.01 -19.30 -1.00
CA ALA A 90 21.47 -19.68 0.31
C ALA A 90 20.35 -18.75 0.76
N PHE A 91 20.57 -17.44 0.67
CA PHE A 91 19.54 -16.44 1.03
C PHE A 91 18.28 -16.53 0.16
N GLN A 92 18.42 -16.91 -1.10
CA GLN A 92 17.31 -17.10 -2.02
C GLN A 92 16.38 -18.25 -1.58
N ARG A 93 16.97 -19.37 -1.15
CA ARG A 93 16.22 -20.55 -0.67
C ARG A 93 15.34 -20.20 0.53
N GLU A 94 15.80 -19.30 1.39
CA GLU A 94 15.07 -18.85 2.58
C GLU A 94 14.02 -17.76 2.27
N SER A 95 14.33 -16.81 1.39
CA SER A 95 13.51 -15.61 1.17
C SER A 95 12.41 -15.74 0.10
N LYS A 96 12.41 -16.81 -0.71
CA LYS A 96 11.52 -17.00 -1.88
C LYS A 96 11.58 -15.85 -2.91
N LEU A 97 12.60 -15.01 -2.86
CA LEU A 97 12.80 -13.89 -3.78
C LEU A 97 13.46 -14.35 -5.10
N GLY A 98 13.29 -13.57 -6.16
CA GLY A 98 14.08 -13.73 -7.38
C GLY A 98 15.56 -13.40 -7.13
N VAL A 99 16.45 -14.05 -7.89
CA VAL A 99 17.93 -13.93 -7.74
C VAL A 99 18.42 -12.48 -7.66
N GLN A 100 17.94 -11.61 -8.57
CA GLN A 100 18.37 -10.20 -8.62
C GLN A 100 17.87 -9.39 -7.41
N GLU A 101 16.68 -9.68 -6.90
CA GLU A 101 16.12 -8.97 -5.75
C GLU A 101 16.81 -9.43 -4.46
N ALA A 102 17.07 -10.73 -4.31
CA ALA A 102 17.86 -11.29 -3.22
C ALA A 102 19.28 -10.67 -3.17
N ALA A 103 19.98 -10.62 -4.31
CA ALA A 103 21.30 -9.99 -4.42
C ALA A 103 21.26 -8.51 -4.06
N ARG A 104 20.21 -7.79 -4.49
CA ARG A 104 20.00 -6.38 -4.16
C ARG A 104 19.78 -6.20 -2.67
N GLN A 105 18.90 -6.95 -2.03
CA GLN A 105 18.64 -6.81 -0.59
C GLN A 105 19.90 -7.09 0.25
N CYS A 106 20.61 -8.17 -0.07
CA CYS A 106 21.88 -8.52 0.57
C CYS A 106 22.90 -7.36 0.49
N ARG A 107 23.09 -6.82 -0.72
CA ARG A 107 24.00 -5.69 -0.95
C ARG A 107 23.62 -4.46 -0.14
N TYR A 108 22.34 -4.09 -0.10
CA TYR A 108 21.88 -2.91 0.63
C TYR A 108 21.95 -3.12 2.15
N ARG A 109 21.77 -4.35 2.65
CA ARG A 109 21.98 -4.67 4.07
C ARG A 109 23.45 -4.44 4.46
N PHE A 110 24.39 -5.00 3.69
CA PHE A 110 25.82 -4.78 3.91
C PHE A 110 26.18 -3.29 3.90
N PHE A 111 25.67 -2.54 2.92
CA PHE A 111 25.90 -1.10 2.90
C PHE A 111 25.32 -0.38 4.12
N GLY A 112 24.15 -0.80 4.63
CA GLY A 112 23.57 -0.25 5.85
C GLY A 112 24.43 -0.51 7.09
N GLU A 113 25.03 -1.70 7.18
CA GLU A 113 25.99 -2.04 8.24
C GLU A 113 27.24 -1.15 8.18
N LEU A 114 27.78 -0.90 6.99
CA LEU A 114 28.91 0.02 6.80
C LEU A 114 28.57 1.47 7.12
N MET A 115 27.38 1.95 6.71
CA MET A 115 26.90 3.29 7.04
C MET A 115 26.90 3.51 8.56
N LYS A 116 26.45 2.51 9.33
CA LYS A 116 26.47 2.55 10.80
C LYS A 116 27.89 2.45 11.36
N LYS A 117 28.71 1.51 10.88
CA LYS A 117 30.08 1.26 11.35
C LYS A 117 30.95 2.51 11.25
N TYR A 118 30.88 3.20 10.11
CA TYR A 118 31.71 4.36 9.82
C TYR A 118 31.02 5.70 10.11
N LYS A 119 29.78 5.68 10.63
CA LYS A 119 28.94 6.89 10.76
C LYS A 119 28.93 7.69 9.45
N ALA A 120 28.81 6.97 8.33
CA ALA A 120 28.92 7.56 7.01
C ALA A 120 27.70 8.43 6.72
N HIS A 121 27.95 9.54 6.02
CA HIS A 121 26.90 10.47 5.64
C HIS A 121 26.27 10.05 4.30
N TYR A 122 27.09 9.47 3.42
CA TYR A 122 26.70 9.17 2.05
C TYR A 122 27.15 7.78 1.60
N LEU A 123 26.25 7.10 0.87
CA LEU A 123 26.57 5.95 0.02
C LEU A 123 26.46 6.37 -1.45
N ALA A 124 27.58 6.42 -2.16
CA ALA A 124 27.64 6.74 -3.58
C ALA A 124 27.58 5.49 -4.46
N LEU A 125 26.76 5.54 -5.53
CA LEU A 125 26.63 4.46 -6.51
C LEU A 125 26.80 5.01 -7.93
N GLY A 126 27.52 4.27 -8.79
CA GLY A 126 27.91 4.69 -10.15
C GLY A 126 26.81 4.62 -11.20
N HIS A 127 25.57 4.94 -10.86
CA HIS A 127 24.52 5.04 -11.88
C HIS A 127 24.74 6.30 -12.71
N HIS A 128 24.63 6.18 -14.04
CA HIS A 128 24.88 7.27 -14.98
C HIS A 128 23.64 7.69 -15.77
N GLY A 129 23.75 8.77 -16.55
CA GLY A 129 22.65 9.32 -17.34
C GLY A 129 22.02 8.32 -18.30
N ASP A 130 22.80 7.42 -18.91
CA ASP A 130 22.21 6.36 -19.76
C ASP A 130 21.40 5.33 -18.94
N ASP A 131 21.80 5.01 -17.69
CA ASP A 131 21.00 4.14 -16.81
C ASP A 131 19.65 4.78 -16.45
N GLN A 132 19.63 6.11 -16.39
CA GLN A 132 18.41 6.88 -16.17
C GLN A 132 17.44 6.72 -17.35
N VAL A 133 17.96 6.87 -18.57
CA VAL A 133 17.19 6.64 -19.81
C VAL A 133 16.65 5.22 -19.84
N GLU A 134 17.49 4.22 -19.59
CA GLU A 134 17.09 2.80 -19.52
C GLU A 134 15.95 2.61 -18.53
N THR A 135 16.13 3.12 -17.31
CA THR A 135 15.17 2.93 -16.21
C THR A 135 13.83 3.56 -16.53
N ILE A 136 13.81 4.78 -17.07
CA ILE A 136 12.57 5.48 -17.43
C ILE A 136 11.84 4.73 -18.55
N LEU A 137 12.53 4.39 -19.64
CA LEU A 137 11.92 3.67 -20.77
C LEU A 137 11.40 2.29 -20.36
N MET A 138 12.18 1.52 -19.62
CA MET A 138 11.75 0.21 -19.12
C MET A 138 10.50 0.32 -18.23
N ARG A 139 10.42 1.34 -17.38
CA ARG A 139 9.25 1.55 -16.51
C ARG A 139 8.04 2.05 -17.28
N LEU A 140 8.22 2.86 -18.33
CA LEU A 140 7.15 3.26 -19.24
C LEU A 140 6.54 2.04 -19.93
N VAL A 141 7.37 1.13 -20.47
CA VAL A 141 6.89 -0.08 -21.15
C VAL A 141 6.25 -1.08 -20.19
N ARG A 142 6.81 -1.28 -18.99
CA ARG A 142 6.25 -2.22 -18.01
C ARG A 142 4.93 -1.74 -17.40
N GLY A 143 4.70 -0.43 -17.38
CA GLY A 143 3.69 0.18 -16.51
C GLY A 143 4.21 0.27 -15.07
N SER A 144 4.12 1.45 -14.48
CA SER A 144 4.58 1.73 -13.13
C SER A 144 3.66 2.74 -12.45
N THR A 145 3.89 3.02 -11.16
CA THR A 145 3.23 4.15 -10.48
C THR A 145 3.88 5.47 -10.89
N SER A 146 3.23 6.60 -10.57
CA SER A 146 3.75 7.96 -10.82
C SER A 146 5.19 8.13 -10.32
N LYS A 147 5.45 7.78 -9.05
CA LYS A 147 6.79 7.72 -8.46
C LYS A 147 7.76 6.79 -9.18
N GLY A 148 7.24 5.72 -9.78
CA GLY A 148 8.01 4.83 -10.62
C GLY A 148 8.50 5.50 -11.91
N TYR A 149 7.71 6.37 -12.54
CA TYR A 149 8.12 7.01 -13.79
C TYR A 149 9.23 8.06 -13.62
N ALA A 150 9.43 8.59 -12.41
CA ALA A 150 10.50 9.54 -12.08
C ALA A 150 11.92 8.98 -12.24
N GLY A 151 12.10 7.68 -12.54
CA GLY A 151 13.42 7.10 -12.78
C GLY A 151 14.25 6.85 -11.50
N ILE A 152 15.53 7.13 -11.58
CA ILE A 152 16.54 6.96 -10.54
C ILE A 152 16.71 8.31 -9.82
N PRO A 153 16.41 8.40 -8.51
CA PRO A 153 16.60 9.64 -7.77
C PRO A 153 18.10 9.93 -7.56
N ALA A 154 18.51 11.19 -7.70
CA ALA A 154 19.88 11.62 -7.46
C ALA A 154 20.31 11.44 -6.00
N LYS A 155 19.41 11.76 -5.06
CA LYS A 155 19.58 11.66 -3.61
C LYS A 155 18.35 11.00 -2.98
N ARG A 156 18.54 10.06 -2.05
CA ARG A 156 17.43 9.50 -1.25
C ARG A 156 17.89 9.08 0.15
N PRO A 157 17.03 9.13 1.19
CA PRO A 157 17.38 8.68 2.53
C PRO A 157 17.83 7.21 2.57
N PHE A 158 18.83 6.91 3.40
CA PHE A 158 19.37 5.56 3.59
C PHE A 158 20.16 5.43 4.90
N TYR A 159 19.71 4.57 5.83
CA TYR A 159 20.38 4.25 7.10
C TYR A 159 20.99 5.48 7.83
N GLY A 160 20.16 6.48 8.15
CA GLY A 160 20.59 7.69 8.86
C GLY A 160 21.38 8.71 8.01
N GLY A 161 21.75 8.37 6.77
CA GLY A 161 22.34 9.26 5.78
C GLY A 161 21.60 9.21 4.44
N TYR A 162 22.33 9.32 3.33
CA TYR A 162 21.74 9.33 1.98
C TYR A 162 22.48 8.42 1.01
N ILE A 163 21.73 7.85 0.06
CA ILE A 163 22.32 7.35 -1.19
C ILE A 163 22.39 8.48 -2.19
N ILE A 164 23.56 8.64 -2.80
CA ILE A 164 23.83 9.67 -3.82
C ILE A 164 24.31 9.03 -5.13
N ARG A 165 24.00 9.68 -6.26
CA ARG A 165 24.38 9.21 -7.60
C ARG A 165 24.90 10.37 -8.45
N PRO A 166 26.14 10.82 -8.21
CA PRO A 166 26.69 12.00 -8.88
C PRO A 166 26.80 11.85 -10.41
N PHE A 167 26.94 10.61 -10.90
CA PHE A 167 27.15 10.33 -12.32
C PHE A 167 25.87 10.38 -13.17
N LEU A 168 24.69 10.62 -12.59
CA LEU A 168 23.47 10.83 -13.38
C LEU A 168 23.58 12.00 -14.36
N ALA A 169 24.50 12.95 -14.11
CA ALA A 169 24.78 14.07 -14.99
C ALA A 169 25.51 13.71 -16.29
N ILE A 170 26.19 12.57 -16.34
CA ILE A 170 27.12 12.23 -17.42
C ILE A 170 26.68 10.97 -18.17
N SER A 171 27.15 10.81 -19.41
CA SER A 171 26.87 9.64 -20.22
C SER A 171 27.85 8.50 -19.96
N ARG A 172 27.54 7.31 -20.48
CA ARG A 172 28.51 6.19 -20.46
C ARG A 172 29.79 6.51 -21.23
N ALA A 173 29.68 7.25 -22.34
CA ALA A 173 30.84 7.64 -23.14
C ALA A 173 31.81 8.53 -22.36
N ASP A 174 31.29 9.40 -21.49
CA ASP A 174 32.11 10.25 -20.62
C ASP A 174 32.88 9.44 -19.58
N ILE A 175 32.23 8.41 -19.02
CA ILE A 175 32.87 7.46 -18.08
C ILE A 175 33.99 6.69 -18.78
N ASP A 176 33.75 6.19 -19.99
CA ASP A 176 34.75 5.45 -20.77
C ASP A 176 35.92 6.37 -21.18
N ALA A 177 35.64 7.62 -21.53
CA ALA A 177 36.67 8.64 -21.79
C ALA A 177 37.50 8.94 -20.53
N TYR A 178 36.85 9.10 -19.37
CA TYR A 178 37.51 9.33 -18.09
C TYR A 178 38.40 8.16 -17.66
N CYS A 179 37.91 6.93 -17.82
CA CYS A 179 38.71 5.73 -17.52
C CYS A 179 39.97 5.70 -18.38
N ARG A 180 39.86 5.98 -19.69
CA ARG A 180 41.02 6.06 -20.60
C ARG A 180 41.98 7.17 -20.21
N GLN A 181 41.47 8.37 -19.91
CA GLN A 181 42.29 9.53 -19.52
C GLN A 181 43.09 9.27 -18.25
N HIS A 182 42.51 8.59 -17.27
CA HIS A 182 43.14 8.30 -15.98
C HIS A 182 43.77 6.90 -15.89
N GLN A 183 43.89 6.20 -17.03
CA GLN A 183 44.47 4.84 -17.11
C GLN A 183 43.84 3.87 -16.11
N ILE A 184 42.53 4.00 -15.88
CA ILE A 184 41.74 3.05 -15.10
C ILE A 184 41.46 1.88 -16.05
N THR A 185 41.80 0.66 -15.64
CA THR A 185 41.54 -0.56 -16.40
C THR A 185 40.42 -1.34 -15.72
N PRO A 186 39.16 -1.13 -16.11
CA PRO A 186 38.03 -1.83 -15.52
C PRO A 186 37.98 -3.28 -15.99
N ARG A 187 37.34 -4.14 -15.20
CA ARG A 187 37.04 -5.48 -15.67
C ARG A 187 35.87 -5.45 -16.65
N HIS A 188 36.02 -6.22 -17.73
CA HIS A 188 34.98 -6.40 -18.74
C HIS A 188 34.11 -7.60 -18.38
N ASP A 189 32.81 -7.38 -18.23
CA ASP A 189 31.84 -8.46 -18.01
C ASP A 189 31.18 -8.84 -19.34
N ALA A 190 31.56 -10.00 -19.89
CA ALA A 190 31.03 -10.52 -21.16
C ALA A 190 29.51 -10.79 -21.15
N SER A 191 28.87 -10.84 -19.98
CA SER A 191 27.41 -10.94 -19.90
C SER A 191 26.68 -9.65 -20.31
N ASN A 192 27.38 -8.52 -20.33
CA ASN A 192 26.83 -7.26 -20.81
C ASN A 192 26.64 -7.23 -22.34
N ASP A 193 27.32 -8.12 -23.06
CA ASP A 193 27.27 -8.18 -24.53
C ASP A 193 26.04 -8.93 -25.05
N LYS A 194 25.29 -9.62 -24.17
CA LYS A 194 24.13 -10.45 -24.53
C LYS A 194 22.81 -9.69 -24.42
N ASP A 195 21.86 -10.01 -25.29
CA ASP A 195 20.51 -9.42 -25.32
C ASP A 195 19.46 -10.17 -24.46
N ASP A 196 19.91 -11.11 -23.64
CA ASP A 196 19.04 -11.97 -22.81
C ASP A 196 18.12 -11.15 -21.90
N TYR A 197 18.66 -10.05 -21.34
CA TYR A 197 17.93 -9.17 -20.44
C TYR A 197 17.28 -8.01 -21.17
N THR A 198 16.03 -7.67 -20.78
CA THR A 198 15.30 -6.52 -21.30
C THR A 198 16.13 -5.24 -21.27
N ARG A 199 16.88 -5.02 -20.18
CA ARG A 199 17.76 -3.87 -20.02
C ARG A 199 18.83 -3.79 -21.12
N ASN A 200 19.47 -4.90 -21.44
CA ASN A 200 20.51 -4.96 -22.48
C ASN A 200 19.90 -4.67 -23.86
N ARG A 201 18.69 -5.16 -24.15
CA ARG A 201 17.99 -4.82 -25.40
C ARG A 201 17.71 -3.31 -25.53
N PHE A 202 17.29 -2.64 -24.46
CA PHE A 202 17.14 -1.17 -24.48
C PHE A 202 18.47 -0.46 -24.74
N ARG A 203 19.55 -0.92 -24.09
CA ARG A 203 20.90 -0.37 -24.23
C ARG A 203 21.47 -0.55 -25.64
N HIS A 204 21.29 -1.71 -26.26
CA HIS A 204 21.88 -2.04 -27.55
C HIS A 204 21.06 -1.54 -28.74
N HIS A 205 19.74 -1.52 -28.63
CA HIS A 205 18.87 -1.27 -29.80
C HIS A 205 18.10 0.05 -29.71
N VAL A 206 17.64 0.44 -28.52
CA VAL A 206 16.74 1.61 -28.36
C VAL A 206 17.52 2.90 -28.10
N ILE A 207 18.43 2.88 -27.13
CA ILE A 207 19.20 4.07 -26.75
C ILE A 207 20.08 4.59 -27.88
N PRO A 208 20.80 3.74 -28.65
CA PRO A 208 21.64 4.22 -29.74
C PRO A 208 20.83 4.93 -30.82
N PHE A 209 19.61 4.45 -31.12
CA PHE A 209 18.69 5.14 -32.00
C PHE A 209 18.29 6.51 -31.45
N LEU A 210 17.86 6.59 -30.19
CA LEU A 210 17.48 7.86 -29.57
C LEU A 210 18.65 8.86 -29.45
N LYS A 211 19.88 8.37 -29.27
CA LYS A 211 21.09 9.21 -29.26
C LYS A 211 21.43 9.78 -30.64
N LYS A 212 21.06 9.10 -31.73
CA LYS A 212 21.17 9.67 -33.09
C LYS A 212 20.24 10.86 -33.28
N GLU A 213 19.02 10.78 -32.72
CA GLU A 213 18.06 11.90 -32.75
C GLU A 213 18.51 13.06 -31.85
N ASN A 214 19.05 12.75 -30.66
CA ASN A 214 19.57 13.76 -29.75
C ASN A 214 20.78 13.25 -28.95
N PRO A 215 22.01 13.71 -29.25
CA PRO A 215 23.20 13.31 -28.50
C PRO A 215 23.14 13.62 -27.00
N ARG A 216 22.38 14.65 -26.60
CA ARG A 216 22.16 15.07 -25.20
C ARG A 216 20.91 14.42 -24.58
N LEU A 217 20.57 13.22 -25.03
CA LEU A 217 19.41 12.46 -24.56
C LEU A 217 19.36 12.32 -23.03
N HIS A 218 20.50 11.97 -22.41
CA HIS A 218 20.61 11.75 -20.98
C HIS A 218 20.28 13.01 -20.17
N GLU A 219 20.71 14.20 -20.61
CA GLU A 219 20.35 15.48 -19.98
C GLU A 219 18.84 15.74 -20.02
N ARG A 220 18.18 15.39 -21.13
CA ARG A 220 16.72 15.55 -21.28
C ARG A 220 15.94 14.61 -20.37
N PHE A 221 16.38 13.37 -20.27
CA PHE A 221 15.78 12.39 -19.35
C PHE A 221 16.05 12.74 -17.88
N GLN A 222 17.21 13.33 -17.59
CA GLN A 222 17.52 13.82 -16.24
C GLN A 222 16.64 15.01 -15.87
N SER A 223 16.46 15.98 -16.77
CA SER A 223 15.54 17.12 -16.56
C SER A 223 14.08 16.67 -16.40
N TYR A 224 13.65 15.67 -17.19
CA TYR A 224 12.32 15.05 -17.06
C TYR A 224 12.16 14.35 -15.70
N SER A 225 13.16 13.59 -15.26
CA SER A 225 13.17 12.92 -13.96
C SER A 225 13.01 13.91 -12.81
N GLU A 226 13.75 15.02 -12.84
CA GLU A 226 13.69 16.08 -11.83
C GLU A 226 12.31 16.71 -11.76
N MET A 227 11.77 17.17 -12.91
CA MET A 227 10.43 17.76 -13.00
C MET A 227 9.35 16.82 -12.46
N VAL A 228 9.34 15.56 -12.89
CA VAL A 228 8.34 14.57 -12.44
C VAL A 228 8.50 14.26 -10.94
N MET A 229 9.73 14.24 -10.42
CA MET A 229 9.96 13.98 -9.00
C MET A 229 9.50 15.14 -8.12
N GLU A 230 9.76 16.39 -8.53
CA GLU A 230 9.29 17.59 -7.82
C GLU A 230 7.76 17.64 -7.76
N ASP A 231 7.10 17.45 -8.90
CA ASP A 231 5.64 17.34 -8.98
C ASP A 231 5.10 16.21 -8.11
N GLU A 232 5.76 15.05 -8.14
CA GLU A 232 5.34 13.89 -7.35
C GLU A 232 5.45 14.15 -5.85
N LEU A 233 6.53 14.78 -5.37
CA LEU A 233 6.71 15.10 -3.96
C LEU A 233 5.61 16.06 -3.47
N PHE A 234 5.35 17.13 -4.23
CA PHE A 234 4.29 18.08 -3.91
C PHE A 234 2.90 17.42 -3.87
N LEU A 235 2.58 16.61 -4.89
CA LEU A 235 1.29 15.92 -4.95
C LEU A 235 1.16 14.80 -3.90
N GLU A 236 2.26 14.16 -3.50
CA GLU A 236 2.28 13.17 -2.41
C GLU A 236 1.98 13.83 -1.06
N GLU A 237 2.50 15.03 -0.80
CA GLU A 237 2.21 15.83 0.39
C GLU A 237 0.74 16.28 0.43
N LEU A 238 0.25 16.90 -0.64
CA LEU A 238 -1.17 17.29 -0.75
C LEU A 238 -2.11 16.08 -0.59
N ALA A 239 -1.75 14.92 -1.15
CA ALA A 239 -2.54 13.71 -1.00
C ALA A 239 -2.55 13.22 0.45
N LYS A 240 -1.43 13.27 1.18
CA LYS A 240 -1.38 12.89 2.61
C LYS A 240 -2.33 13.76 3.42
N ASP A 241 -2.30 15.06 3.23
CA ASP A 241 -3.13 16.01 3.97
C ASP A 241 -4.62 15.86 3.66
N ALA A 242 -4.96 15.67 2.38
CA ALA A 242 -6.34 15.44 1.97
C ALA A 242 -6.85 14.10 2.50
N MET A 243 -6.04 13.04 2.45
CA MET A 243 -6.42 11.71 2.92
C MET A 243 -6.65 11.67 4.43
N ASN A 244 -5.86 12.39 5.23
CA ASN A 244 -6.03 12.44 6.69
C ASN A 244 -7.42 12.95 7.12
N LYS A 245 -8.12 13.69 6.25
CA LYS A 245 -9.48 14.21 6.52
C LYS A 245 -10.58 13.21 6.16
N VAL A 246 -10.29 12.21 5.33
CA VAL A 246 -11.30 11.29 4.76
C VAL A 246 -11.07 9.83 5.14
N MET A 247 -9.93 9.50 5.76
CA MET A 247 -9.57 8.15 6.19
C MET A 247 -9.41 8.02 7.71
N GLU A 248 -9.85 6.90 8.24
CA GLU A 248 -9.65 6.47 9.63
C GLU A 248 -8.75 5.23 9.61
N LYS A 249 -7.60 5.28 10.30
CA LYS A 249 -6.63 4.18 10.37
C LYS A 249 -6.74 3.45 11.70
N GLN A 250 -6.74 2.12 11.65
CA GLN A 250 -6.67 1.26 12.84
C GLN A 250 -5.80 0.04 12.53
N HIS A 251 -4.58 -0.05 13.08
CA HIS A 251 -3.61 -1.14 12.91
C HIS A 251 -3.60 -1.76 11.49
N ASP A 252 -4.38 -2.82 11.25
CA ASP A 252 -4.42 -3.59 9.99
C ASP A 252 -5.61 -3.24 9.09
N THR A 253 -6.27 -2.11 9.36
CA THR A 253 -7.46 -1.67 8.66
C THR A 253 -7.44 -0.18 8.38
N VAL A 254 -8.02 0.20 7.23
CA VAL A 254 -8.26 1.59 6.86
C VAL A 254 -9.71 1.72 6.40
N ALA A 255 -10.46 2.61 7.04
CA ALA A 255 -11.78 3.00 6.59
C ALA A 255 -11.70 4.34 5.84
N LEU A 256 -12.45 4.46 4.75
CA LEU A 256 -12.49 5.62 3.86
C LEU A 256 -13.94 6.07 3.68
N LYS A 257 -14.19 7.37 3.80
CA LYS A 257 -15.48 7.98 3.40
C LYS A 257 -15.47 8.26 1.90
N ILE A 258 -16.40 7.67 1.15
CA ILE A 258 -16.37 7.62 -0.31
C ILE A 258 -16.69 8.97 -0.92
N GLU A 259 -17.74 9.65 -0.47
CA GLU A 259 -18.18 10.94 -1.00
C GLU A 259 -17.11 12.03 -0.82
N PRO A 260 -16.54 12.28 0.39
CA PRO A 260 -15.42 13.20 0.55
C PRO A 260 -14.19 12.81 -0.28
N PHE A 261 -13.92 11.52 -0.43
CA PHE A 261 -12.81 11.05 -1.26
C PHE A 261 -13.04 11.34 -2.75
N GLN A 262 -14.25 11.09 -3.26
CA GLN A 262 -14.62 11.34 -4.65
C GLN A 262 -14.65 12.83 -5.00
N ALA A 263 -14.90 13.70 -4.01
CA ALA A 263 -14.83 15.15 -4.17
C ALA A 263 -13.38 15.66 -4.38
N MET A 264 -12.36 14.89 -3.99
CA MET A 264 -10.97 15.28 -4.20
C MET A 264 -10.59 15.21 -5.69
N PRO A 265 -9.60 15.99 -6.17
CA PRO A 265 -9.07 15.82 -7.51
C PRO A 265 -8.56 14.39 -7.76
N LYS A 266 -8.85 13.82 -8.96
CA LYS A 266 -8.39 12.47 -9.35
C LYS A 266 -6.89 12.20 -9.10
N PRO A 267 -5.95 13.15 -9.31
CA PRO A 267 -4.54 12.95 -8.96
C PRO A 267 -4.30 12.65 -7.48
N LEU A 268 -5.05 13.29 -6.57
CA LEU A 268 -4.95 13.04 -5.13
C LEU A 268 -5.62 11.72 -4.76
N GLN A 269 -6.77 11.41 -5.36
CA GLN A 269 -7.43 10.11 -5.14
C GLN A 269 -6.49 8.93 -5.49
N ARG A 270 -5.74 9.02 -6.60
CA ARG A 270 -4.82 7.95 -7.05
C ARG A 270 -3.70 7.73 -6.03
N ARG A 271 -3.11 8.82 -5.55
CA ARG A 271 -2.07 8.78 -4.52
C ARG A 271 -2.64 8.34 -3.17
N GLY A 272 -3.86 8.73 -2.86
CA GLY A 272 -4.56 8.32 -1.65
C GLY A 272 -4.75 6.81 -1.56
N ILE A 273 -5.18 6.17 -2.65
CA ILE A 273 -5.24 4.70 -2.71
C ILE A 273 -3.84 4.09 -2.54
N GLN A 274 -2.82 4.63 -3.20
CA GLN A 274 -1.44 4.15 -3.02
C GLN A 274 -0.96 4.29 -1.57
N LEU A 275 -1.28 5.39 -0.88
CA LEU A 275 -0.95 5.59 0.52
C LEU A 275 -1.64 4.57 1.43
N ILE A 276 -2.91 4.24 1.17
CA ILE A 276 -3.62 3.18 1.90
C ILE A 276 -2.93 1.84 1.69
N LEU A 277 -2.62 1.48 0.44
CA LEU A 277 -1.99 0.20 0.11
C LEU A 277 -0.58 0.11 0.71
N ASN A 278 0.22 1.19 0.65
CA ASN A 278 1.55 1.24 1.25
C ASN A 278 1.51 1.16 2.78
N TYR A 279 0.44 1.64 3.42
CA TYR A 279 0.24 1.53 4.86
C TYR A 279 -0.10 0.09 5.27
N LEU A 280 -0.94 -0.59 4.48
CA LEU A 280 -1.44 -1.92 4.79
C LEU A 280 -0.47 -3.04 4.41
N TYR A 281 0.19 -2.96 3.25
CA TYR A 281 1.18 -3.94 2.84
C TYR A 281 2.53 -3.64 3.49
N LYS A 282 3.07 -4.61 4.25
CA LYS A 282 4.47 -4.57 4.71
C LYS A 282 5.45 -4.68 3.54
N ASP A 283 5.13 -5.57 2.60
CA ASP A 283 5.83 -5.73 1.32
C ASP A 283 4.79 -5.64 0.20
N ILE A 284 4.91 -4.64 -0.67
CA ILE A 284 3.98 -4.44 -1.79
C ILE A 284 4.21 -5.58 -2.79
N PRO A 285 3.17 -6.39 -3.08
CA PRO A 285 3.31 -7.50 -4.01
C PRO A 285 3.66 -6.99 -5.41
N SER A 286 4.54 -7.69 -6.13
CA SER A 286 4.84 -7.35 -7.53
C SER A 286 3.63 -7.48 -8.46
N SER A 287 2.59 -8.21 -8.03
CA SER A 287 1.31 -8.31 -8.72
C SER A 287 0.45 -7.05 -8.58
N LEU A 288 0.74 -6.19 -7.59
CA LEU A 288 0.01 -4.96 -7.37
C LEU A 288 0.40 -3.93 -8.44
N SER A 289 -0.46 -3.83 -9.46
CA SER A 289 -0.25 -2.97 -10.63
C SER A 289 -1.24 -1.80 -10.68
N SER A 290 -1.09 -0.95 -11.69
CA SER A 290 -2.06 0.12 -12.02
C SER A 290 -3.49 -0.41 -12.20
N VAL A 291 -3.64 -1.67 -12.62
CA VAL A 291 -4.94 -2.35 -12.77
C VAL A 291 -5.69 -2.41 -11.43
N HIS A 292 -4.99 -2.70 -10.34
CA HIS A 292 -5.61 -2.81 -9.02
C HIS A 292 -6.10 -1.47 -8.49
N ILE A 293 -5.33 -0.40 -8.70
CA ILE A 293 -5.76 0.96 -8.39
C ILE A 293 -7.00 1.33 -9.22
N HIS A 294 -6.99 1.00 -10.51
CA HIS A 294 -8.14 1.21 -11.40
C HIS A 294 -9.38 0.43 -10.93
N ASN A 295 -9.22 -0.82 -10.50
CA ASN A 295 -10.33 -1.63 -9.98
C ASN A 295 -10.98 -1.00 -8.74
N ILE A 296 -10.19 -0.39 -7.84
CA ILE A 296 -10.72 0.35 -6.69
C ILE A 296 -11.55 1.55 -7.17
N PHE A 297 -11.04 2.33 -8.12
CA PHE A 297 -11.80 3.45 -8.67
C PHE A 297 -13.13 3.02 -9.28
N THR A 298 -13.10 2.01 -10.14
CA THR A 298 -14.30 1.47 -10.77
C THR A 298 -15.28 0.95 -9.73
N PHE A 299 -14.79 0.35 -8.64
CA PHE A 299 -15.59 -0.17 -7.55
C PHE A 299 -16.24 0.91 -6.67
N LEU A 300 -15.49 1.97 -6.35
CA LEU A 300 -16.00 3.13 -5.60
C LEU A 300 -17.06 3.91 -6.41
N ASN A 301 -16.97 3.90 -7.74
CA ASN A 301 -17.91 4.59 -8.63
C ASN A 301 -19.15 3.77 -9.02
N ARG A 302 -19.32 2.53 -8.55
CA ARG A 302 -20.51 1.72 -8.89
C ARG A 302 -21.77 2.32 -8.26
N ASP A 303 -22.91 2.15 -8.94
CA ASP A 303 -24.23 2.52 -8.40
C ASP A 303 -24.64 1.60 -7.23
N HIS A 304 -24.16 0.35 -7.25
CA HIS A 304 -24.49 -0.60 -6.20
C HIS A 304 -23.81 -0.19 -4.88
N PRO A 305 -24.57 0.04 -3.78
CA PRO A 305 -24.05 0.63 -2.54
C PRO A 305 -23.22 -0.35 -1.71
N SER A 306 -23.11 -1.62 -2.13
CA SER A 306 -22.33 -2.62 -1.40
C SER A 306 -21.66 -3.57 -2.36
N GLY A 307 -20.49 -4.04 -1.95
CA GLY A 307 -19.72 -5.06 -2.66
C GLY A 307 -18.39 -5.33 -1.99
N ARG A 308 -17.61 -6.22 -2.62
CA ARG A 308 -16.28 -6.60 -2.16
C ARG A 308 -15.36 -6.81 -3.35
N LEU A 309 -14.09 -6.47 -3.18
CA LEU A 309 -12.98 -6.88 -4.05
C LEU A 309 -11.93 -7.61 -3.22
N ASP A 310 -11.37 -8.67 -3.81
CA ASP A 310 -10.26 -9.41 -3.23
C ASP A 310 -8.95 -9.01 -3.94
N PHE A 311 -7.92 -8.81 -3.14
CA PHE A 311 -6.59 -8.34 -3.55
C PHE A 311 -5.53 -9.38 -3.17
N PRO A 312 -4.31 -9.29 -3.74
CA PRO A 312 -3.21 -10.19 -3.41
C PRO A 312 -2.93 -10.32 -1.91
N HIS A 313 -2.44 -11.48 -1.48
CA HIS A 313 -2.13 -11.77 -0.07
C HIS A 313 -3.30 -11.57 0.92
N GLY A 314 -4.55 -11.65 0.43
CA GLY A 314 -5.74 -11.68 1.28
C GLY A 314 -6.29 -10.31 1.69
N LEU A 315 -5.79 -9.21 1.10
CA LEU A 315 -6.40 -7.89 1.31
C LEU A 315 -7.83 -7.89 0.73
N LYS A 316 -8.78 -7.34 1.47
CA LYS A 316 -10.17 -7.17 1.05
C LYS A 316 -10.52 -5.69 1.04
N VAL A 317 -11.24 -5.27 0.00
CA VAL A 317 -11.80 -3.92 -0.12
C VAL A 317 -13.32 -4.04 -0.15
N ILE A 318 -13.97 -3.58 0.92
CA ILE A 318 -15.39 -3.80 1.17
C ILE A 318 -16.09 -2.44 1.16
N ARG A 319 -17.10 -2.28 0.31
CA ARG A 319 -17.94 -1.08 0.29
C ARG A 319 -19.25 -1.37 1.00
N SER A 320 -19.63 -0.47 1.89
CA SER A 320 -20.92 -0.41 2.55
C SER A 320 -21.42 1.04 2.58
N TYR A 321 -22.33 1.35 1.66
CA TYR A 321 -22.86 2.68 1.38
C TYR A 321 -21.74 3.69 1.08
N ASP A 322 -21.57 4.68 1.95
CA ASP A 322 -20.55 5.73 1.85
C ASP A 322 -19.24 5.35 2.56
N ARG A 323 -19.14 4.17 3.17
CA ARG A 323 -17.89 3.69 3.78
C ARG A 323 -17.24 2.61 2.92
N CYS A 324 -15.93 2.72 2.74
CA CYS A 324 -15.09 1.69 2.14
C CYS A 324 -14.03 1.24 3.15
N LEU A 325 -13.98 -0.06 3.44
CA LEU A 325 -13.05 -0.68 4.39
C LEU A 325 -12.00 -1.48 3.63
N PHE A 326 -10.74 -1.22 3.94
CA PHE A 326 -9.59 -2.00 3.51
C PHE A 326 -9.11 -2.82 4.71
N THR A 327 -9.06 -4.15 4.60
CA THR A 327 -8.75 -5.02 5.73
C THR A 327 -8.14 -6.36 5.28
N PHE A 328 -7.19 -6.88 6.07
CA PHE A 328 -6.74 -8.28 5.97
C PHE A 328 -7.53 -9.22 6.89
N ARG A 329 -8.36 -8.68 7.79
CA ARG A 329 -9.14 -9.49 8.72
C ARG A 329 -10.18 -10.30 7.95
N GLU A 330 -10.35 -11.55 8.37
CA GLU A 330 -11.53 -12.31 8.00
C GLU A 330 -12.73 -11.72 8.74
N GLU A 331 -13.83 -11.50 8.01
CA GLU A 331 -15.11 -11.21 8.64
C GLU A 331 -15.44 -12.42 9.52
N LYS A 332 -15.59 -12.21 10.83
CA LYS A 332 -16.09 -13.26 11.71
C LYS A 332 -17.48 -13.66 11.20
N GLU A 333 -17.67 -14.97 11.08
CA GLU A 333 -18.81 -15.67 10.48
C GLU A 333 -20.19 -15.09 10.86
N ASP A 334 -21.15 -15.29 9.95
CA ASP A 334 -22.58 -15.04 10.12
C ASP A 334 -23.05 -15.52 11.51
N ILE A 335 -23.24 -14.58 12.44
CA ILE A 335 -23.82 -14.90 13.75
C ILE A 335 -25.33 -15.04 13.55
N SER A 336 -25.76 -16.19 13.03
CA SER A 336 -27.17 -16.58 13.04
C SER A 336 -27.55 -16.99 14.46
N TYR A 337 -28.62 -16.41 14.99
CA TYR A 337 -29.15 -16.75 16.31
C TYR A 337 -30.67 -16.85 16.28
N ALA A 338 -31.21 -17.64 17.19
CA ALA A 338 -32.64 -17.72 17.49
C ALA A 338 -32.81 -18.02 18.98
N PHE A 339 -33.47 -17.14 19.69
CA PHE A 339 -33.77 -17.25 21.12
C PHE A 339 -35.28 -17.31 21.30
N GLU A 340 -35.74 -18.12 22.24
CA GLU A 340 -37.10 -17.96 22.75
C GLU A 340 -37.09 -16.78 23.74
N LEU A 341 -38.11 -15.93 23.67
CA LEU A 341 -38.25 -14.75 24.50
C LEU A 341 -39.24 -15.04 25.61
N ASP A 342 -38.71 -15.26 26.81
CA ASP A 342 -39.50 -15.34 28.03
C ASP A 342 -40.17 -13.98 28.32
N ILE A 343 -41.30 -14.02 29.04
CA ILE A 343 -42.07 -12.82 29.39
C ILE A 343 -42.53 -12.99 30.86
N PRO A 344 -42.11 -12.11 31.79
CA PRO A 344 -41.17 -11.00 31.61
C PRO A 344 -39.71 -11.46 31.59
N ALA A 345 -38.85 -10.81 30.78
CA ALA A 345 -37.42 -11.10 30.73
C ALA A 345 -36.60 -9.94 30.15
N VAL A 346 -35.29 -9.99 30.38
CA VAL A 346 -34.30 -9.14 29.70
C VAL A 346 -33.41 -10.06 28.87
N LEU A 347 -33.55 -10.01 27.55
CA LEU A 347 -32.78 -10.82 26.60
C LEU A 347 -31.62 -10.01 26.01
N PRO A 348 -30.36 -10.28 26.39
CA PRO A 348 -29.20 -9.67 25.75
C PRO A 348 -28.98 -10.25 24.35
N LEU A 349 -28.65 -9.37 23.41
CA LEU A 349 -28.45 -9.73 22.00
C LEU A 349 -26.99 -9.58 21.57
N PRO A 350 -26.51 -10.36 20.58
CA PRO A 350 -25.14 -10.30 20.10
C PRO A 350 -24.70 -8.95 19.51
N ASN A 351 -25.60 -7.98 19.33
CA ASN A 351 -25.33 -6.65 18.78
C ASN A 351 -25.26 -5.54 19.86
N ASN A 352 -24.94 -5.90 21.11
CA ASN A 352 -24.86 -4.99 22.28
C ASN A 352 -26.16 -4.23 22.57
N HIS A 353 -27.29 -4.84 22.23
CA HIS A 353 -28.61 -4.35 22.59
C HIS A 353 -29.35 -5.40 23.43
N VAL A 354 -30.43 -4.98 24.07
CA VAL A 354 -31.31 -5.85 24.85
C VAL A 354 -32.75 -5.72 24.35
N ILE A 355 -33.50 -6.83 24.39
CA ILE A 355 -34.96 -6.80 24.34
C ILE A 355 -35.50 -7.06 25.73
N ILE A 356 -36.29 -6.12 26.25
CA ILE A 356 -36.97 -6.24 27.55
C ILE A 356 -38.44 -6.53 27.26
N SER A 357 -38.97 -7.60 27.86
CA SER A 357 -40.37 -8.01 27.76
C SER A 357 -41.06 -7.86 29.11
N GLU A 358 -42.25 -7.27 29.14
CA GLU A 358 -43.01 -7.01 30.36
C GLU A 358 -44.53 -7.22 30.14
N PHE A 359 -45.26 -7.53 31.21
CA PHE A 359 -46.74 -7.52 31.22
C PHE A 359 -47.27 -6.22 31.79
N TRP A 360 -48.20 -5.59 31.08
CA TRP A 360 -48.82 -4.33 31.46
C TRP A 360 -50.34 -4.50 31.52
N GLU A 361 -50.98 -4.05 32.59
CA GLU A 361 -52.44 -4.12 32.77
C GLU A 361 -53.19 -3.05 31.95
N HIS A 362 -52.49 -1.98 31.57
CA HIS A 362 -53.07 -0.84 30.87
C HIS A 362 -52.31 -0.55 29.57
N TYR A 363 -53.03 -0.04 28.56
CA TYR A 363 -52.44 0.31 27.28
C TYR A 363 -51.40 1.46 27.42
N PRO A 364 -50.17 1.30 26.90
CA PRO A 364 -49.13 2.33 26.94
C PRO A 364 -49.47 3.54 26.04
N LYS A 365 -50.13 4.58 26.58
CA LYS A 365 -50.52 5.77 25.77
C LYS A 365 -49.34 6.66 25.35
N GLU A 366 -48.22 6.60 26.05
CA GLU A 366 -47.09 7.54 25.87
C GLU A 366 -45.94 6.98 25.02
N GLN A 367 -45.97 5.70 24.64
CA GLN A 367 -44.85 5.09 23.92
C GLN A 367 -45.03 5.22 22.40
N LYS A 368 -44.35 6.21 21.82
CA LYS A 368 -44.28 6.44 20.37
C LYS A 368 -42.87 6.17 19.89
N GLY A 369 -42.72 5.42 18.80
CA GLY A 369 -41.40 5.05 18.25
C GLY A 369 -41.40 3.63 17.69
N ASN A 370 -40.30 3.22 17.05
CA ASN A 370 -40.11 1.85 16.52
C ASN A 370 -39.22 0.98 17.42
N ASP A 371 -38.77 1.52 18.53
CA ASP A 371 -38.02 0.90 19.63
C ASP A 371 -38.92 0.15 20.64
N VAL A 372 -40.23 0.28 20.48
CA VAL A 372 -41.24 -0.43 21.26
C VAL A 372 -42.23 -1.17 20.39
N PHE A 373 -42.71 -2.32 20.86
CA PHE A 373 -43.81 -3.06 20.22
C PHE A 373 -44.79 -3.58 21.28
N ILE A 374 -46.07 -3.28 21.08
CA ILE A 374 -47.14 -3.60 22.03
C ILE A 374 -47.97 -4.74 21.44
N ILE A 375 -48.07 -5.83 22.18
CA ILE A 375 -48.69 -7.07 21.76
C ILE A 375 -49.97 -7.29 22.56
N ASP A 376 -51.02 -7.64 21.84
CA ASP A 376 -52.22 -8.23 22.41
C ASP A 376 -51.99 -9.76 22.55
N PRO A 377 -51.94 -10.30 23.79
CA PRO A 377 -51.63 -11.72 24.03
C PRO A 377 -52.55 -12.69 23.28
N GLU A 378 -53.78 -12.29 22.99
CA GLU A 378 -54.77 -13.11 22.28
C GLU A 378 -54.57 -13.10 20.75
N ALA A 379 -53.88 -12.08 20.23
CA ALA A 379 -53.68 -11.87 18.79
C ALA A 379 -52.46 -12.62 18.23
N VAL A 380 -51.61 -13.19 19.08
CA VAL A 380 -50.39 -13.89 18.70
C VAL A 380 -50.30 -15.28 19.33
N ARG A 381 -49.38 -16.12 18.84
CA ARG A 381 -49.09 -17.44 19.42
C ARG A 381 -47.74 -17.43 20.14
N LEU A 382 -47.75 -17.78 21.42
CA LEU A 382 -46.54 -17.95 22.23
C LEU A 382 -45.90 -19.35 22.00
N PRO A 383 -44.59 -19.52 22.24
CA PRO A 383 -43.62 -18.52 22.69
C PRO A 383 -43.26 -17.51 21.60
N LEU A 384 -42.84 -16.32 22.01
CA LEU A 384 -42.19 -15.37 21.09
C LEU A 384 -40.76 -15.79 20.85
N ARG A 385 -40.24 -15.50 19.66
CA ARG A 385 -38.86 -15.81 19.29
C ARG A 385 -38.16 -14.58 18.74
N VAL A 386 -36.91 -14.37 19.15
CA VAL A 386 -36.02 -13.34 18.63
C VAL A 386 -34.92 -14.01 17.83
N ARG A 387 -34.87 -13.75 16.53
CA ARG A 387 -33.90 -14.38 15.63
C ARG A 387 -33.31 -13.42 14.62
N THR A 388 -32.27 -13.86 13.93
CA THR A 388 -31.76 -13.19 12.74
C THR A 388 -32.66 -13.43 11.52
N ARG A 389 -32.42 -12.65 10.46
CA ARG A 389 -33.17 -12.76 9.20
C ARG A 389 -32.95 -14.11 8.51
N ARG A 390 -34.02 -14.61 7.89
CA ARG A 390 -34.01 -15.79 7.02
C ARG A 390 -34.31 -15.38 5.58
N ALA A 391 -33.80 -16.15 4.63
CA ALA A 391 -34.08 -15.92 3.22
C ALA A 391 -35.59 -16.04 2.95
N GLY A 392 -36.17 -15.02 2.32
CA GLY A 392 -37.60 -14.99 2.02
C GLY A 392 -38.49 -14.37 3.09
N ASP A 393 -37.96 -13.94 4.23
CA ASP A 393 -38.74 -13.28 5.29
C ASP A 393 -39.58 -12.10 4.76
N ARG A 394 -40.86 -12.08 5.16
CA ARG A 394 -41.83 -11.02 4.85
C ARG A 394 -42.62 -10.65 6.09
N MET A 395 -42.98 -9.37 6.20
CA MET A 395 -43.91 -8.91 7.23
C MET A 395 -45.03 -8.07 6.61
N THR A 396 -46.21 -8.12 7.21
CA THR A 396 -47.31 -7.18 6.98
C THR A 396 -47.00 -5.89 7.74
N LEU A 397 -47.05 -4.72 7.09
CA LEU A 397 -46.71 -3.46 7.76
C LEU A 397 -47.95 -2.83 8.40
N LYS A 398 -47.79 -2.24 9.60
CA LYS A 398 -48.84 -1.48 10.27
C LYS A 398 -49.46 -0.43 9.33
N GLY A 399 -50.79 -0.40 9.25
CA GLY A 399 -51.54 0.57 8.46
C GLY A 399 -51.63 0.27 6.96
N THR A 400 -51.09 -0.87 6.50
CA THR A 400 -51.18 -1.28 5.09
C THR A 400 -51.75 -2.70 4.97
N LYS A 401 -52.40 -3.01 3.84
CA LYS A 401 -52.89 -4.37 3.53
C LYS A 401 -51.83 -5.25 2.82
N GLY A 402 -50.64 -4.70 2.56
CA GLY A 402 -49.58 -5.38 1.80
C GLY A 402 -48.53 -6.06 2.68
N THR A 403 -47.78 -7.00 2.08
CA THR A 403 -46.58 -7.58 2.69
C THR A 403 -45.32 -6.98 2.07
N LYS A 404 -44.26 -6.83 2.85
CA LYS A 404 -42.96 -6.34 2.40
C LYS A 404 -41.85 -7.31 2.77
N LYS A 405 -40.86 -7.49 1.89
CA LYS A 405 -39.69 -8.32 2.22
C LYS A 405 -38.85 -7.61 3.27
N ILE A 406 -38.37 -8.35 4.27
CA ILE A 406 -37.45 -7.80 5.27
C ILE A 406 -36.17 -7.26 4.62
N LYS A 407 -35.69 -7.92 3.55
CA LYS A 407 -34.57 -7.41 2.73
C LYS A 407 -34.83 -5.99 2.20
N GLU A 408 -36.03 -5.68 1.74
CA GLU A 408 -36.38 -4.35 1.20
C GLU A 408 -36.39 -3.31 2.32
N ILE A 409 -36.92 -3.66 3.50
CA ILE A 409 -36.93 -2.78 4.69
C ILE A 409 -35.50 -2.37 5.07
N PHE A 410 -34.56 -3.33 5.13
CA PHE A 410 -33.16 -3.03 5.44
C PHE A 410 -32.47 -2.15 4.38
N ILE A 411 -32.80 -2.36 3.10
CA ILE A 411 -32.23 -1.55 2.00
C ILE A 411 -32.70 -0.10 2.11
N GLU A 412 -34.01 0.11 2.32
CA GLU A 412 -34.60 1.44 2.47
C GLU A 412 -34.08 2.19 3.70
N ALA A 413 -33.91 1.46 4.82
CA ALA A 413 -33.32 1.99 6.04
C ALA A 413 -31.79 2.17 5.95
N LYS A 414 -31.18 1.86 4.80
CA LYS A 414 -29.74 1.95 4.55
C LYS A 414 -28.86 1.18 5.56
N ILE A 415 -29.35 0.04 6.08
CA ILE A 415 -28.63 -0.76 7.06
C ILE A 415 -27.48 -1.53 6.37
N PRO A 416 -26.23 -1.47 6.86
CA PRO A 416 -25.08 -2.25 6.34
C PRO A 416 -25.31 -3.76 6.37
N LEU A 417 -24.73 -4.51 5.42
CA LEU A 417 -24.93 -5.97 5.32
C LEU A 417 -24.61 -6.70 6.64
N TYR A 418 -23.43 -6.43 7.23
CA TYR A 418 -22.99 -7.03 8.48
C TYR A 418 -23.92 -6.74 9.67
N GLU A 419 -24.65 -5.63 9.66
CA GLU A 419 -25.66 -5.33 10.68
C GLU A 419 -26.96 -6.08 10.42
N ARG A 420 -27.36 -6.23 9.15
CA ARG A 420 -28.59 -6.97 8.79
C ARG A 420 -28.55 -8.41 9.26
N ASP A 421 -27.39 -9.05 9.17
CA ASP A 421 -27.22 -10.46 9.55
C ASP A 421 -27.28 -10.65 11.08
N ARG A 422 -27.02 -9.60 11.85
CA ARG A 422 -27.09 -9.61 13.32
C ARG A 422 -28.34 -8.94 13.88
N TRP A 423 -29.18 -8.35 13.02
CA TRP A 423 -30.34 -7.57 13.44
C TRP A 423 -31.46 -8.49 13.96
N PRO A 424 -32.05 -8.18 15.13
CA PRO A 424 -33.11 -9.00 15.71
C PRO A 424 -34.42 -8.86 14.92
N ILE A 425 -35.14 -9.96 14.80
CA ILE A 425 -36.51 -10.03 14.29
C ILE A 425 -37.33 -10.78 15.32
N VAL A 426 -38.47 -10.21 15.72
CA VAL A 426 -39.40 -10.85 16.65
C VAL A 426 -40.51 -11.54 15.85
N GLU A 427 -40.66 -12.85 16.06
CA GLU A 427 -41.74 -13.66 15.48
C GLU A 427 -42.55 -14.37 16.57
N ASP A 428 -43.78 -14.75 16.23
CA ASP A 428 -44.61 -15.63 17.04
C ASP A 428 -44.28 -17.11 16.77
N ALA A 429 -44.92 -18.02 17.50
CA ALA A 429 -44.72 -19.47 17.35
C ALA A 429 -45.12 -20.02 15.98
N GLN A 430 -45.92 -19.28 15.19
CA GLN A 430 -46.31 -19.64 13.83
C GLN A 430 -45.32 -19.12 12.78
N GLY A 431 -44.32 -18.33 13.19
CA GLY A 431 -43.36 -17.69 12.30
C GLY A 431 -43.87 -16.38 11.68
N ASN A 432 -44.95 -15.80 12.20
CA ASN A 432 -45.41 -14.48 11.78
C ASN A 432 -44.46 -13.43 12.36
N ILE A 433 -43.84 -12.63 11.47
CA ILE A 433 -42.94 -11.55 11.89
C ILE A 433 -43.75 -10.40 12.48
N LEU A 434 -43.60 -10.18 13.78
CA LEU A 434 -44.31 -9.18 14.55
C LEU A 434 -43.60 -7.82 14.48
N TRP A 435 -42.28 -7.81 14.62
CA TRP A 435 -41.53 -6.58 14.81
C TRP A 435 -40.07 -6.68 14.33
N VAL A 436 -39.60 -5.63 13.67
CA VAL A 436 -38.19 -5.41 13.35
C VAL A 436 -37.74 -4.15 14.10
N PRO A 437 -37.03 -4.30 15.25
CA PRO A 437 -36.69 -3.21 16.14
C PRO A 437 -36.02 -2.01 15.45
N LYS A 438 -36.43 -0.81 15.85
CA LYS A 438 -36.09 0.51 15.29
C LYS A 438 -36.51 0.73 13.82
N LEU A 439 -36.90 -0.31 13.08
CA LEU A 439 -37.20 -0.21 11.64
C LEU A 439 -38.69 -0.17 11.35
N LYS A 440 -39.43 -1.25 11.64
CA LYS A 440 -40.84 -1.39 11.26
C LYS A 440 -41.64 -2.29 12.22
N LYS A 441 -42.92 -1.98 12.35
CA LYS A 441 -43.92 -2.72 13.14
C LYS A 441 -44.94 -3.39 12.23
N SER A 442 -45.41 -4.57 12.63
CA SER A 442 -46.47 -5.25 11.90
C SER A 442 -47.87 -4.73 12.24
N ASN A 443 -48.87 -5.22 11.52
CA ASN A 443 -50.29 -5.00 11.83
C ASN A 443 -50.77 -5.74 13.10
N PHE A 444 -49.94 -6.57 13.72
CA PHE A 444 -50.23 -7.21 15.01
C PHE A 444 -50.03 -6.28 16.21
N GLU A 445 -49.53 -5.04 16.00
CA GLU A 445 -49.42 -4.08 17.09
C GLU A 445 -50.80 -3.75 17.66
N ALA A 446 -50.95 -3.88 18.97
CA ALA A 446 -52.20 -3.61 19.66
C ALA A 446 -52.62 -2.14 19.47
N THR A 447 -53.89 -1.92 19.11
CA THR A 447 -54.49 -0.59 18.93
C THR A 447 -55.67 -0.32 19.86
N ASN A 448 -56.12 -1.33 20.60
CA ASN A 448 -57.29 -1.23 21.47
C ASN A 448 -56.85 -0.99 22.92
N VAL A 449 -57.48 0.00 23.58
CA VAL A 449 -57.19 0.48 24.95
C VAL A 449 -58.00 -0.26 26.03
N THR A 450 -58.88 -1.19 25.64
CA THR A 450 -59.88 -1.82 26.53
C THR A 450 -59.56 -3.25 26.97
N LYS A 451 -58.35 -3.77 26.70
CA LYS A 451 -57.97 -5.13 27.12
C LYS A 451 -57.35 -5.15 28.52
N ALA A 452 -57.50 -6.29 29.20
CA ALA A 452 -57.04 -6.51 30.57
C ALA A 452 -55.52 -6.72 30.72
N SER A 453 -54.81 -7.04 29.63
CA SER A 453 -53.36 -7.25 29.67
C SER A 453 -52.72 -7.07 28.30
N TYR A 454 -51.50 -6.53 28.29
CA TYR A 454 -50.65 -6.35 27.12
C TYR A 454 -49.25 -6.89 27.42
N ILE A 455 -48.55 -7.37 26.39
CA ILE A 455 -47.09 -7.60 26.47
C ILE A 455 -46.39 -6.44 25.76
N VAL A 456 -45.43 -5.82 26.44
CA VAL A 456 -44.67 -4.69 25.91
C VAL A 456 -43.23 -5.14 25.71
N LEU A 457 -42.73 -4.93 24.50
CA LEU A 457 -41.34 -5.21 24.13
C LEU A 457 -40.60 -3.89 23.93
N HIS A 458 -39.45 -3.75 24.58
CA HIS A 458 -38.54 -2.61 24.44
C HIS A 458 -37.20 -3.05 23.85
N TYR A 459 -36.66 -2.29 22.91
CA TYR A 459 -35.32 -2.51 22.37
C TYR A 459 -34.40 -1.33 22.68
N LYS A 460 -33.41 -1.56 23.54
CA LYS A 460 -32.49 -0.54 24.05
C LYS A 460 -31.03 -0.98 23.87
N GLU A 461 -30.13 -0.01 23.82
CA GLU A 461 -28.69 -0.28 23.91
C GLU A 461 -28.36 -0.73 25.33
N GLN A 462 -27.46 -1.71 25.47
CA GLN A 462 -27.14 -2.35 26.75
C GLN A 462 -26.36 -1.43 27.69
#